data_AF-A0A2P6TNM7-F1
#
_entry.id   AF-A0A2P6TNM7-F1
#
_cell.length_a   1.000
_cell.length_b   1.000
_cell.length_c   1.000
_cell.angle_alpha   90.00
_cell.angle_beta   90.00
_cell.angle_gamma   90.00
#
_symmetry.space_group_name_H-M   'P 1'
#
loop_
_entity.id
_entity.type
_entity.pdbx_description
1 polymer ?
#
loop_
_entity_poly.entity_id
_entity_poly.type
_entity_poly.pdbx_seq_one_letter_code
_entity_poly.pdbx_strand_id
1 'polypeptide(L)'
;MKSSTVVGAMAVLLALAGPAAAARRLAQPGGGSTDGKTPIAWFGSGLLIEYYGGVAQVLAKAGVITKDTPLSGNSGGALASAAIAMGLEFTDLIKLGGVLKSTGSPEAALSAIVPDNVASLLNGRVRMGISQLDASQPTFNGSAAWVVDSYTDKADAMSAMFATSCLPCFLVNTSFCMFRDQPVLDGGYSVSWEQLCPGGDTANCIKVSAETSTAIHLGQLSGEECAAKLDTREEAVTQLYQNDLANAAEWPLADMADRCPEAEWEGQEPYVPKATMFEAFYPVVPDIYPGKYGPLPKLNGTEIRACDWAGWTRALPKGLELEAAKAIYGQGVVDATAWLAERAKAGNKA
;
A
#
# COMPACT_ATOMS: atom_id res chain seq x y z
N MET A 1 9.86 -43.10 51.75
CA MET A 1 10.14 -44.13 50.74
C MET A 1 8.88 -44.36 49.91
N LYS A 2 9.05 -44.31 48.58
CA LYS A 2 8.14 -44.71 47.49
C LYS A 2 6.97 -43.77 47.12
N SER A 3 7.29 -42.96 46.10
CA SER A 3 6.47 -42.50 44.98
C SER A 3 5.50 -43.57 44.42
N SER A 4 4.35 -43.12 43.91
CA SER A 4 3.83 -43.52 42.59
C SER A 4 2.72 -42.58 42.12
N THR A 5 3.01 -41.85 41.05
CA THR A 5 2.11 -41.14 40.16
C THR A 5 1.33 -42.12 39.30
N VAL A 6 0.02 -41.92 39.11
CA VAL A 6 -0.71 -42.43 37.93
C VAL A 6 -1.68 -41.36 37.43
N VAL A 7 -1.42 -40.97 36.19
CA VAL A 7 -2.21 -40.11 35.31
C VAL A 7 -3.38 -40.91 34.74
N GLY A 8 -4.57 -40.30 34.65
CA GLY A 8 -5.76 -40.97 34.12
C GLY A 8 -6.79 -40.00 33.52
N ALA A 9 -6.57 -39.66 32.25
CA ALA A 9 -7.53 -39.32 31.19
C ALA A 9 -8.79 -38.50 31.54
N MET A 10 -8.73 -37.19 31.28
CA MET A 10 -9.92 -36.40 30.94
C MET A 10 -10.18 -36.53 29.43
N ALA A 11 -11.24 -37.26 29.06
CA ALA A 11 -11.76 -37.30 27.71
C ALA A 11 -12.49 -35.97 27.43
N VAL A 12 -11.84 -35.07 26.67
CA VAL A 12 -12.51 -33.93 26.06
C VAL A 12 -13.13 -34.41 24.74
N LEU A 13 -14.46 -34.33 24.66
CA LEU A 13 -15.20 -34.50 23.42
C LEU A 13 -14.70 -33.47 22.39
N LEU A 14 -13.94 -33.94 21.39
CA LEU A 14 -13.84 -33.25 20.10
C LEU A 14 -15.19 -33.43 19.39
N ALA A 15 -16.04 -32.42 19.46
CA ALA A 15 -17.12 -32.25 18.51
C ALA A 15 -16.48 -31.89 17.15
N LEU A 16 -16.63 -32.80 16.20
CA LEU A 16 -16.27 -32.66 14.79
C LEU A 16 -17.05 -31.49 14.17
N ALA A 17 -16.49 -30.28 14.21
CA ALA A 17 -16.76 -29.30 13.18
C ALA A 17 -15.97 -29.75 11.93
N GLY A 18 -16.69 -30.22 10.91
CA GLY A 18 -16.10 -30.60 9.63
C GLY A 18 -15.34 -29.44 8.98
N PRO A 19 -14.39 -29.71 8.06
CA PRO A 19 -13.59 -28.67 7.43
C PRO A 19 -14.45 -27.85 6.47
N ALA A 20 -15.05 -26.77 6.96
CA ALA A 20 -15.51 -25.67 6.14
C ALA A 20 -14.32 -24.73 5.85
N ALA A 21 -13.27 -25.25 5.22
CA ALA A 21 -12.23 -24.43 4.62
C ALA A 21 -12.48 -24.44 3.11
N ALA A 22 -13.42 -23.61 2.66
CA ALA A 22 -13.49 -23.23 1.26
C ALA A 22 -12.29 -22.32 0.94
N ALA A 23 -11.09 -22.91 0.94
CA ALA A 23 -9.91 -22.29 0.37
C ALA A 23 -10.07 -22.31 -1.15
N ARG A 24 -10.47 -21.16 -1.72
CA ARG A 24 -10.01 -20.63 -3.02
C ARG A 24 -10.86 -19.44 -3.47
N ARG A 25 -10.26 -18.26 -3.52
CA ARG A 25 -10.35 -17.39 -4.70
C ARG A 25 -8.95 -16.85 -5.01
N LEU A 26 -8.16 -17.68 -5.70
CA LEU A 26 -6.88 -17.28 -6.27
C LEU A 26 -7.14 -16.34 -7.46
N ALA A 27 -6.40 -15.22 -7.48
CA ALA A 27 -6.32 -14.18 -8.51
C ALA A 27 -7.64 -13.89 -9.24
N GLN A 28 -8.37 -12.88 -8.79
CA GLN A 28 -9.48 -12.37 -9.59
C GLN A 28 -8.90 -11.57 -10.77
N PRO A 29 -9.24 -11.90 -12.04
CA PRO A 29 -9.05 -10.94 -13.12
C PRO A 29 -9.79 -9.67 -12.71
N GLY A 30 -9.26 -8.50 -13.05
CA GLY A 30 -9.83 -7.23 -12.63
C GLY A 30 -11.28 -7.09 -13.11
N GLY A 31 -12.26 -7.51 -12.33
CA GLY A 31 -13.67 -7.30 -12.63
C GLY A 31 -14.03 -5.84 -12.37
N GLY A 32 -14.75 -5.22 -13.28
CA GLY A 32 -15.28 -3.87 -13.12
C GLY A 32 -15.70 -3.29 -14.46
N SER A 33 -16.96 -2.84 -14.57
CA SER A 33 -17.38 -2.01 -15.70
C SER A 33 -16.72 -0.63 -15.55
N THR A 34 -16.23 -0.08 -16.66
CA THR A 34 -15.76 1.30 -16.69
C THR A 34 -16.85 2.29 -17.08
N ASP A 35 -18.02 1.83 -17.53
CA ASP A 35 -19.13 2.65 -18.06
C ASP A 35 -18.65 3.77 -19.03
N GLY A 36 -17.57 3.49 -19.78
CA GLY A 36 -16.95 4.44 -20.71
C GLY A 36 -16.16 5.58 -20.05
N LYS A 37 -15.93 5.54 -18.73
CA LYS A 37 -15.06 6.47 -17.98
C LYS A 37 -13.66 5.89 -17.84
N THR A 38 -12.65 6.76 -17.91
CA THR A 38 -11.26 6.35 -17.71
C THR A 38 -11.03 6.03 -16.22
N PRO A 39 -10.73 4.77 -15.84
CA PRO A 39 -10.40 4.42 -14.47
C PRO A 39 -9.05 4.99 -14.04
N ILE A 40 -8.88 5.14 -12.72
CA ILE A 40 -7.62 5.57 -12.11
C ILE A 40 -7.15 4.54 -11.08
N ALA A 41 -5.89 4.11 -11.21
CA ALA A 41 -5.20 3.22 -10.30
C ALA A 41 -4.10 3.97 -9.55
N TRP A 42 -4.13 3.88 -8.22
CA TRP A 42 -3.19 4.50 -7.30
C TRP A 42 -2.36 3.41 -6.63
N PHE A 43 -1.05 3.49 -6.75
CA PHE A 43 -0.18 2.50 -6.12
C PHE A 43 0.02 2.73 -4.62
N GLY A 44 0.77 1.85 -3.96
CA GLY A 44 1.22 2.06 -2.60
C GLY A 44 2.10 3.31 -2.51
N SER A 45 1.95 4.04 -1.40
CA SER A 45 2.70 5.29 -1.16
C SER A 45 3.49 5.31 0.14
N GLY A 46 3.23 4.36 1.06
CA GLY A 46 3.61 4.55 2.46
C GLY A 46 3.16 5.93 2.96
N LEU A 47 4.07 6.64 3.61
CA LEU A 47 3.85 8.00 4.13
C LEU A 47 3.86 9.12 3.05
N LEU A 48 3.85 8.80 1.76
CA LEU A 48 3.73 9.78 0.67
C LEU A 48 2.29 10.00 0.19
N ILE A 49 1.29 9.58 0.96
CA ILE A 49 -0.13 9.62 0.56
C ILE A 49 -0.61 11.03 0.17
N GLU A 50 0.01 12.08 0.72
CA GLU A 50 -0.25 13.48 0.39
C GLU A 50 -0.02 13.78 -1.10
N TYR A 51 0.87 13.04 -1.77
CA TYR A 51 1.14 13.18 -3.21
C TYR A 51 -0.15 12.94 -4.01
N TYR A 52 -0.90 11.91 -3.63
CA TYR A 52 -2.17 11.57 -4.27
C TYR A 52 -3.23 12.63 -4.04
N GLY A 53 -3.21 13.32 -2.89
CA GLY A 53 -4.08 14.49 -2.68
C GLY A 53 -3.83 15.60 -3.71
N GLY A 54 -2.56 15.91 -3.97
CA GLY A 54 -2.17 16.93 -4.93
C GLY A 54 -2.59 16.56 -6.36
N VAL A 55 -2.34 15.31 -6.74
CA VAL A 55 -2.77 14.77 -8.05
C VAL A 55 -4.29 14.80 -8.18
N ALA A 56 -5.01 14.27 -7.19
CA ALA A 56 -6.47 14.18 -7.21
C ALA A 56 -7.13 15.56 -7.29
N GLN A 57 -6.61 16.57 -6.58
CA GLN A 57 -7.11 17.94 -6.65
C GLN A 57 -7.09 18.49 -8.09
N VAL A 58 -5.98 18.26 -8.80
CA VAL A 58 -5.81 18.73 -10.19
C VAL A 58 -6.72 17.96 -11.14
N LEU A 59 -6.73 16.63 -11.04
CA LEU A 59 -7.55 15.78 -11.91
C LEU A 59 -9.06 16.01 -11.70
N ALA A 60 -9.50 16.26 -10.47
CA ALA A 60 -10.89 16.60 -10.17
C ALA A 60 -11.28 17.97 -10.78
N LYS A 61 -10.43 19.00 -10.62
CA LYS A 61 -10.65 20.32 -11.23
C LYS A 61 -10.72 20.27 -12.75
N ALA A 62 -9.98 19.35 -13.37
CA ALA A 62 -10.00 19.12 -14.81
C ALA A 62 -11.18 18.24 -15.29
N GLY A 63 -12.00 17.71 -14.37
CA GLY A 63 -13.13 16.83 -14.70
C GLY A 63 -12.75 15.39 -15.05
N VAL A 64 -11.49 14.98 -14.84
CA VAL A 64 -11.01 13.60 -15.02
C VAL A 64 -11.51 12.72 -13.89
N ILE A 65 -11.40 13.21 -12.65
CA ILE A 65 -12.06 12.60 -11.49
C ILE A 65 -13.44 13.21 -11.33
N THR A 66 -14.45 12.36 -11.37
CA THR A 66 -15.85 12.68 -11.16
C THR A 66 -16.43 11.74 -10.11
N LYS A 67 -17.68 11.97 -9.70
CA LYS A 67 -18.40 11.09 -8.77
C LYS A 67 -18.57 9.65 -9.27
N ASP A 68 -18.47 9.43 -10.59
CA ASP A 68 -18.68 8.13 -11.23
C ASP A 68 -17.36 7.53 -11.76
N THR A 69 -16.22 8.21 -11.55
CA THR A 69 -14.91 7.70 -11.99
C THR A 69 -14.55 6.45 -11.17
N PRO A 70 -14.26 5.30 -11.81
CA PRO A 70 -13.77 4.12 -11.12
C PRO A 70 -12.37 4.36 -10.54
N LEU A 71 -12.19 4.03 -9.27
CA LEU A 71 -10.97 4.22 -8.51
C LEU A 71 -10.47 2.88 -8.00
N SER A 72 -9.15 2.70 -8.00
CA SER A 72 -8.53 1.49 -7.48
C SER A 72 -7.20 1.79 -6.82
N GLY A 73 -6.81 1.02 -5.82
CA GLY A 73 -5.45 1.10 -5.31
C GLY A 73 -5.10 -0.01 -4.35
N ASN A 74 -3.84 -0.05 -3.93
CA ASN A 74 -3.38 -0.83 -2.79
C ASN A 74 -2.70 0.09 -1.76
N SER A 75 -2.60 -0.35 -0.51
CA SER A 75 -1.96 0.41 0.56
C SER A 75 -2.43 1.87 0.62
N GLY A 76 -1.52 2.84 0.71
CA GLY A 76 -1.84 4.27 0.67
C GLY A 76 -2.63 4.72 -0.57
N GLY A 77 -2.52 4.05 -1.72
CA GLY A 77 -3.34 4.31 -2.91
C GLY A 77 -4.79 3.87 -2.77
N ALA A 78 -5.05 2.77 -2.05
CA ALA A 78 -6.41 2.36 -1.69
C ALA A 78 -7.05 3.36 -0.73
N LEU A 79 -6.29 3.83 0.26
CA LEU A 79 -6.73 4.87 1.19
C LEU A 79 -7.04 6.18 0.47
N ALA A 80 -6.20 6.59 -0.49
CA ALA A 80 -6.46 7.75 -1.33
C ALA A 80 -7.73 7.56 -2.19
N SER A 81 -7.92 6.38 -2.78
CA SER A 81 -9.14 6.06 -3.55
C SER A 81 -10.40 6.21 -2.70
N ALA A 82 -10.39 5.67 -1.48
CA ALA A 82 -11.49 5.82 -0.54
C ALA A 82 -11.73 7.27 -0.15
N ALA A 83 -10.67 8.02 0.16
CA ALA A 83 -10.76 9.43 0.51
C ALA A 83 -11.39 10.26 -0.61
N ILE A 84 -10.96 10.05 -1.86
CA ILE A 84 -11.54 10.70 -3.05
C ILE A 84 -13.01 10.33 -3.20
N ALA A 85 -13.36 9.05 -3.02
CA ALA A 85 -14.75 8.61 -3.14
C ALA A 85 -15.67 9.22 -2.08
N MET A 86 -15.16 9.39 -0.87
CA MET A 86 -15.84 10.04 0.26
C MET A 86 -15.91 11.57 0.13
N GLY A 87 -15.18 12.17 -0.83
CA GLY A 87 -15.10 13.62 -0.98
C GLY A 87 -14.31 14.29 0.14
N LEU A 88 -13.32 13.59 0.70
CA LEU A 88 -12.44 14.13 1.74
C LEU A 88 -11.47 15.15 1.16
N GLU A 89 -11.14 16.15 1.97
CA GLU A 89 -10.21 17.21 1.61
C GLU A 89 -8.76 16.80 1.87
N PHE A 90 -7.79 17.57 1.35
CA PHE A 90 -6.37 17.32 1.57
C PHE A 90 -5.99 17.17 3.05
N THR A 91 -6.59 17.98 3.93
CA THR A 91 -6.32 17.89 5.38
C THR A 91 -6.72 16.56 5.98
N ASP A 92 -7.68 15.85 5.39
CA ASP A 92 -8.10 14.54 5.86
C ASP A 92 -7.20 13.43 5.32
N LEU A 93 -6.57 13.61 4.16
CA LEU A 93 -5.50 12.73 3.67
C LEU A 93 -4.27 12.76 4.58
N ILE A 94 -3.91 13.94 5.12
CA ILE A 94 -2.86 14.03 6.15
C ILE A 94 -3.26 13.23 7.40
N LYS A 95 -4.52 13.33 7.83
CA LYS A 95 -5.02 12.54 8.99
C LYS A 95 -4.98 11.04 8.70
N LEU A 96 -5.33 10.62 7.48
CA LEU A 96 -5.21 9.22 7.04
C LEU A 96 -3.75 8.75 7.00
N GLY A 97 -2.82 9.59 6.55
CA GLY A 97 -1.38 9.32 6.71
C GLY A 97 -0.97 9.20 8.19
N GLY A 98 -1.64 9.93 9.08
CA GLY A 98 -1.51 9.78 10.52
C GLY A 98 -2.05 8.46 11.07
N VAL A 99 -3.08 7.87 10.47
CA VAL A 99 -3.56 6.51 10.80
C VAL A 99 -2.43 5.49 10.59
N LEU A 100 -1.69 5.61 9.49
CA LEU A 100 -0.52 4.77 9.20
C LEU A 100 0.61 4.94 10.23
N LYS A 101 0.62 6.02 11.01
CA LYS A 101 1.60 6.32 12.06
C LYS A 101 1.11 6.00 13.47
N SER A 102 -0.17 5.68 13.65
CA SER A 102 -0.75 5.53 14.99
C SER A 102 -0.33 4.19 15.61
N THR A 103 0.49 4.25 16.66
CA THR A 103 0.98 3.08 17.42
C THR A 103 -0.05 2.47 18.38
N GLY A 104 -1.27 3.02 18.41
CA GLY A 104 -2.34 2.62 19.33
C GLY A 104 -3.47 1.85 18.65
N SER A 105 -4.47 2.58 18.13
CA SER A 105 -5.64 1.99 17.45
C SER A 105 -5.88 2.67 16.10
N PRO A 106 -5.27 2.15 15.03
CA PRO A 106 -5.55 2.54 13.66
C PRO A 106 -7.06 2.50 13.33
N GLU A 107 -7.82 1.55 13.91
CA GLU A 107 -9.27 1.50 13.72
C GLU A 107 -9.99 2.70 14.34
N ALA A 108 -9.59 3.14 15.54
CA ALA A 108 -10.18 4.32 16.16
C ALA A 108 -9.86 5.60 15.37
N ALA A 109 -8.61 5.73 14.92
CA ALA A 109 -8.16 6.86 14.10
C ALA A 109 -8.90 6.90 12.75
N LEU A 110 -9.11 5.74 12.13
CA LEU A 110 -9.87 5.62 10.88
C LEU A 110 -11.37 5.88 11.10
N SER A 111 -11.96 5.37 12.18
CA SER A 111 -13.38 5.57 12.52
C SER A 111 -13.75 7.05 12.68
N ALA A 112 -12.81 7.87 13.17
CA ALA A 112 -13.01 9.31 13.35
C ALA A 112 -13.06 10.09 12.02
N ILE A 113 -12.54 9.52 10.93
CA ILE A 113 -12.48 10.15 9.61
C ILE A 113 -13.56 9.60 8.68
N VAL A 114 -13.89 8.31 8.83
CA VAL A 114 -14.78 7.59 7.92
C VAL A 114 -16.25 7.83 8.28
N PRO A 115 -17.10 8.28 7.34
CA PRO A 115 -18.52 8.52 7.57
C PRO A 115 -19.29 7.20 7.69
N ASP A 116 -20.49 7.26 8.29
CA ASP A 116 -21.29 6.05 8.55
C ASP A 116 -21.79 5.36 7.28
N ASN A 117 -21.97 6.11 6.19
CA ASN A 117 -22.41 5.58 4.89
C ASN A 117 -21.26 5.19 3.95
N VAL A 118 -20.03 5.03 4.45
CA VAL A 118 -18.83 4.75 3.62
C VAL A 118 -19.02 3.57 2.68
N ALA A 119 -19.62 2.47 3.12
CA ALA A 119 -19.84 1.30 2.26
C ALA A 119 -20.63 1.66 1.00
N SER A 120 -21.66 2.50 1.13
CA SER A 120 -22.44 2.99 -0.01
C SER A 120 -21.65 3.93 -0.92
N LEU A 121 -20.68 4.67 -0.39
CA LEU A 121 -19.84 5.58 -1.17
C LEU A 121 -18.75 4.84 -1.95
N LEU A 122 -18.26 3.72 -1.42
CA LEU A 122 -17.21 2.90 -2.02
C LEU A 122 -17.76 1.86 -3.01
N ASN A 123 -18.91 1.25 -2.70
CA ASN A 123 -19.51 0.19 -3.52
C ASN A 123 -19.69 0.60 -4.98
N GLY A 124 -19.18 -0.22 -5.90
CA GLY A 124 -19.26 0.03 -7.35
C GLY A 124 -18.34 1.13 -7.86
N ARG A 125 -17.53 1.76 -6.99
CA ARG A 125 -16.63 2.85 -7.36
C ARG A 125 -15.18 2.60 -6.97
N VAL A 126 -14.93 2.04 -5.79
CA VAL A 126 -13.59 1.84 -5.23
C VAL A 126 -13.24 0.36 -5.19
N ARG A 127 -12.04 0.03 -5.67
CA ARG A 127 -11.47 -1.31 -5.70
C ARG A 127 -10.16 -1.32 -4.89
N MET A 128 -10.08 -2.12 -3.83
CA MET A 128 -8.92 -2.20 -2.96
C MET A 128 -8.16 -3.50 -3.16
N GLY A 129 -6.88 -3.40 -3.50
CA GLY A 129 -5.98 -4.53 -3.62
C GLY A 129 -5.45 -4.96 -2.25
N ILE A 130 -5.57 -6.24 -1.94
CA ILE A 130 -5.07 -6.88 -0.73
C ILE A 130 -4.27 -8.12 -1.15
N SER A 131 -3.19 -8.42 -0.44
CA SER A 131 -2.43 -9.65 -0.69
C SER A 131 -2.94 -10.75 0.23
N GLN A 132 -3.68 -11.71 -0.32
CA GLN A 132 -4.20 -12.84 0.43
C GLN A 132 -3.13 -13.91 0.60
N LEU A 133 -2.90 -14.35 1.84
CA LEU A 133 -2.01 -15.46 2.11
C LEU A 133 -2.71 -16.78 1.79
N ASP A 134 -2.02 -17.63 1.04
CA ASP A 134 -2.46 -19.00 0.82
C ASP A 134 -1.90 -19.85 1.96
N ALA A 135 -2.78 -20.26 2.87
CA ALA A 135 -2.41 -21.08 4.03
C ALA A 135 -1.87 -22.48 3.66
N SER A 136 -1.98 -22.89 2.38
CA SER A 136 -1.34 -24.11 1.88
C SER A 136 0.11 -23.90 1.45
N GLN A 137 0.57 -22.65 1.34
CA GLN A 137 1.96 -22.32 1.06
C GLN A 137 2.73 -22.15 2.37
N PRO A 138 3.98 -22.65 2.45
CA PRO A 138 4.79 -22.50 3.64
C PRO A 138 5.29 -21.08 3.85
N THR A 139 5.11 -20.18 2.87
CA THR A 139 5.69 -18.82 2.91
C THR A 139 4.74 -17.73 2.43
N PHE A 140 5.13 -16.48 2.70
CA PHE A 140 4.47 -15.29 2.18
C PHE A 140 4.58 -15.14 0.65
N ASN A 141 5.51 -15.88 0.03
CA ASN A 141 5.69 -15.88 -1.42
C ASN A 141 4.57 -16.72 -2.08
N GLY A 142 3.98 -16.19 -3.16
CA GLY A 142 2.78 -16.79 -3.75
C GLY A 142 1.46 -16.32 -3.13
N SER A 143 1.48 -15.23 -2.34
CA SER A 143 0.25 -14.53 -1.97
C SER A 143 -0.53 -14.13 -3.22
N ALA A 144 -1.86 -14.32 -3.16
CA ALA A 144 -2.74 -14.06 -4.27
C ALA A 144 -3.29 -12.64 -4.19
N ALA A 145 -3.27 -11.93 -5.31
CA ALA A 145 -3.94 -10.65 -5.43
C ALA A 145 -5.46 -10.82 -5.23
N TRP A 146 -5.99 -10.16 -4.21
CA TRP A 146 -7.41 -10.08 -3.93
C TRP A 146 -7.88 -8.63 -4.11
N VAL A 147 -8.76 -8.39 -5.08
CA VAL A 147 -9.36 -7.07 -5.30
C VAL A 147 -10.75 -7.04 -4.69
N VAL A 148 -10.92 -6.24 -3.65
CA VAL A 148 -12.19 -6.00 -2.96
C VAL A 148 -12.90 -4.82 -3.62
N ASP A 149 -14.10 -5.04 -4.13
CA ASP A 149 -14.92 -4.04 -4.84
C ASP A 149 -16.34 -3.90 -4.27
N SER A 150 -16.61 -4.62 -3.19
CA SER A 150 -17.90 -4.68 -2.52
C SER A 150 -17.71 -4.66 -1.01
N TYR A 151 -18.55 -3.89 -0.33
CA TYR A 151 -18.46 -3.58 1.10
C TYR A 151 -19.84 -3.73 1.75
N THR A 152 -19.95 -4.50 2.83
CA THR A 152 -21.25 -4.78 3.46
C THR A 152 -21.73 -3.63 4.34
N ASP A 153 -20.83 -3.02 5.10
CA ASP A 153 -21.11 -1.94 6.04
C ASP A 153 -19.83 -1.13 6.34
N LYS A 154 -19.93 -0.16 7.26
CA LYS A 154 -18.81 0.68 7.69
C LYS A 154 -17.64 -0.13 8.23
N ALA A 155 -17.91 -1.17 9.01
CA ALA A 155 -16.87 -1.97 9.65
C ALA A 155 -16.10 -2.81 8.61
N ASP A 156 -16.80 -3.44 7.68
CA ASP A 156 -16.18 -4.18 6.57
C ASP A 156 -15.36 -3.26 5.64
N ALA A 157 -15.88 -2.07 5.32
CA ALA A 157 -15.14 -1.06 4.55
C ALA A 157 -13.86 -0.61 5.26
N MET A 158 -13.94 -0.29 6.55
CA MET A 158 -12.76 0.08 7.35
C MET A 158 -11.77 -1.08 7.47
N SER A 159 -12.26 -2.31 7.65
CA SER A 159 -11.43 -3.51 7.70
C SER A 159 -10.67 -3.71 6.39
N ALA A 160 -11.31 -3.47 5.23
CA ALA A 160 -10.63 -3.51 3.92
C ALA A 160 -9.58 -2.39 3.77
N MET A 161 -9.89 -1.17 4.22
CA MET A 161 -8.95 -0.03 4.24
C MET A 161 -7.74 -0.29 5.13
N PHE A 162 -7.90 -1.03 6.23
CA PHE A 162 -6.80 -1.43 7.08
C PHE A 162 -5.98 -2.57 6.45
N ALA A 163 -6.67 -3.61 5.97
CA ALA A 163 -6.06 -4.81 5.39
C ALA A 163 -5.17 -4.51 4.18
N THR A 164 -5.58 -3.60 3.29
CA THR A 164 -4.79 -3.18 2.13
C THR A 164 -3.46 -2.51 2.50
N SER A 165 -3.35 -1.97 3.72
CA SER A 165 -2.16 -1.32 4.28
C SER A 165 -1.47 -2.16 5.36
N CYS A 166 -1.84 -3.44 5.51
CA CYS A 166 -1.32 -4.31 6.56
C CYS A 166 0.15 -4.66 6.34
N LEU A 167 1.05 -3.76 6.71
CA LEU A 167 2.49 -3.97 6.68
C LEU A 167 2.94 -4.62 8.00
N PRO A 168 3.36 -5.90 7.97
CA PRO A 168 3.84 -6.58 9.16
C PRO A 168 4.99 -5.84 9.81
N CYS A 169 4.93 -5.73 11.13
CA CYS A 169 5.91 -5.09 11.98
C CYS A 169 6.15 -3.59 11.67
N PHE A 170 5.37 -2.97 10.78
CA PHE A 170 5.36 -1.53 10.55
C PHE A 170 4.03 -0.90 11.00
N LEU A 171 2.90 -1.34 10.44
CA LEU A 171 1.58 -0.87 10.85
C LEU A 171 0.97 -1.75 11.95
N VAL A 172 1.32 -3.03 11.95
CA VAL A 172 0.83 -4.02 12.92
C VAL A 172 1.97 -4.73 13.62
N ASN A 173 1.76 -5.13 14.87
CA ASN A 173 2.71 -5.94 15.62
C ASN A 173 2.57 -7.46 15.36
N THR A 174 1.79 -7.83 14.34
CA THR A 174 1.56 -9.22 13.91
C THR A 174 2.21 -9.48 12.55
N SER A 175 2.38 -10.75 12.20
CA SER A 175 2.94 -11.16 10.91
C SER A 175 1.96 -11.01 9.73
N PHE A 176 0.67 -10.85 10.01
CA PHE A 176 -0.41 -10.64 9.04
C PHE A 176 -1.63 -10.02 9.74
N CYS A 177 -2.58 -9.53 8.96
CA CYS A 177 -3.90 -9.10 9.43
C CYS A 177 -4.97 -10.11 9.05
N MET A 178 -6.13 -10.05 9.71
CA MET A 178 -7.31 -10.80 9.29
C MET A 178 -8.27 -9.90 8.54
N PHE A 179 -8.73 -10.34 7.38
CA PHE A 179 -9.78 -9.69 6.60
C PHE A 179 -10.75 -10.75 6.09
N ARG A 180 -12.04 -10.64 6.47
CA ARG A 180 -13.11 -11.61 6.17
C ARG A 180 -12.66 -13.07 6.41
N ASP A 181 -12.11 -13.29 7.61
CA ASP A 181 -11.60 -14.59 8.07
C ASP A 181 -10.45 -15.17 7.23
N GLN A 182 -9.76 -14.33 6.45
CA GLN A 182 -8.57 -14.71 5.70
C GLN A 182 -7.33 -13.98 6.20
N PRO A 183 -6.18 -14.65 6.31
CA PRO A 183 -4.91 -14.00 6.60
C PRO A 183 -4.45 -13.19 5.37
N VAL A 184 -4.08 -11.93 5.59
CA VAL A 184 -3.74 -10.99 4.52
C VAL A 184 -2.57 -10.07 4.89
N LEU A 185 -1.93 -9.52 3.87
CA LEU A 185 -0.90 -8.49 3.94
C LEU A 185 -1.30 -7.25 3.11
N ASP A 186 -0.49 -6.22 3.23
CA ASP A 186 -0.49 -5.05 2.35
C ASP A 186 -0.58 -5.49 0.87
N GLY A 187 -1.41 -4.79 0.10
CA GLY A 187 -1.65 -5.14 -1.30
C GLY A 187 -0.40 -5.02 -2.18
N GLY A 188 0.62 -4.27 -1.76
CA GLY A 188 1.88 -4.13 -2.47
C GLY A 188 2.61 -5.47 -2.73
N TYR A 189 2.38 -6.51 -1.91
CA TYR A 189 3.06 -7.81 -2.05
C TYR A 189 2.62 -8.64 -3.26
N SER A 190 1.39 -8.49 -3.74
CA SER A 190 0.86 -9.32 -4.84
C SER A 190 0.02 -8.56 -5.86
N VAL A 191 -0.39 -7.34 -5.57
CA VAL A 191 -1.29 -6.56 -6.44
C VAL A 191 -0.47 -5.64 -7.35
N SER A 192 -0.59 -5.86 -8.66
CA SER A 192 0.00 -5.01 -9.70
C SER A 192 -1.06 -4.17 -10.43
N TRP A 193 -0.61 -3.40 -11.42
CA TRP A 193 -1.48 -2.60 -12.28
C TRP A 193 -2.55 -3.44 -12.99
N GLU A 194 -2.24 -4.68 -13.37
CA GLU A 194 -3.18 -5.60 -14.02
C GLU A 194 -4.38 -5.95 -13.13
N GLN A 195 -4.23 -5.97 -11.81
CA GLN A 195 -5.37 -6.19 -10.92
C GLN A 195 -6.10 -4.89 -10.57
N LEU A 196 -5.37 -3.79 -10.41
CA LEU A 196 -5.94 -2.48 -10.09
C LEU A 196 -6.76 -1.91 -11.26
N CYS A 197 -6.24 -1.99 -12.48
CA CYS A 197 -6.96 -1.52 -13.66
C CYS A 197 -8.12 -2.47 -14.01
N PRO A 198 -9.36 -1.97 -14.16
CA PRO A 198 -10.50 -2.78 -14.59
C PRO A 198 -10.21 -3.53 -15.89
N GLY A 199 -10.62 -4.80 -15.94
CA GLY A 199 -10.35 -5.73 -17.04
C GLY A 199 -8.89 -6.15 -17.20
N GLY A 200 -7.98 -5.67 -16.34
CA GLY A 200 -6.54 -5.72 -16.60
C GLY A 200 -6.09 -4.80 -17.73
N ASP A 201 -6.93 -3.84 -18.13
CA ASP A 201 -6.64 -2.90 -19.21
C ASP A 201 -5.77 -1.74 -18.69
N THR A 202 -4.47 -2.01 -18.59
CA THR A 202 -3.48 -1.01 -18.17
C THR A 202 -3.28 0.11 -19.19
N ALA A 203 -3.69 -0.09 -20.45
CA ALA A 203 -3.58 0.91 -21.51
C ALA A 203 -4.65 2.00 -21.39
N ASN A 204 -5.87 1.65 -20.99
CA ASN A 204 -6.98 2.59 -20.80
C ASN A 204 -7.22 2.98 -19.33
N CYS A 205 -6.18 2.89 -18.51
CA CYS A 205 -6.24 3.15 -17.07
C CYS A 205 -5.14 4.14 -16.69
N ILE A 206 -5.50 5.23 -15.99
CA ILE A 206 -4.52 6.22 -15.52
C ILE A 206 -3.83 5.64 -14.29
N LYS A 207 -2.51 5.49 -14.35
CA LYS A 207 -1.69 4.89 -13.30
C LYS A 207 -0.93 5.98 -12.56
N VAL A 208 -1.06 6.06 -11.24
CA VAL A 208 -0.42 7.09 -10.42
C VAL A 208 0.44 6.43 -9.35
N SER A 209 1.72 6.80 -9.28
CA SER A 209 2.65 6.32 -8.25
C SER A 209 3.27 7.50 -7.51
N ALA A 210 3.37 7.39 -6.19
CA ALA A 210 4.09 8.36 -5.36
C ALA A 210 5.58 8.00 -5.23
N GLU A 211 6.01 6.83 -5.69
CA GLU A 211 7.41 6.41 -5.61
C GLU A 211 8.25 6.92 -6.78
N THR A 212 9.50 7.29 -6.48
CA THR A 212 10.51 7.70 -7.47
C THR A 212 11.26 6.53 -8.08
N SER A 213 11.01 5.30 -7.62
CA SER A 213 11.67 4.08 -8.10
C SER A 213 11.55 3.97 -9.63
N THR A 214 10.41 4.31 -10.21
CA THR A 214 10.24 4.36 -11.68
C THR A 214 11.15 5.39 -12.35
N ALA A 215 11.23 6.62 -11.83
CA ALA A 215 12.06 7.69 -12.40
C ALA A 215 13.56 7.32 -12.38
N ILE A 216 14.01 6.65 -11.31
CA ILE A 216 15.38 6.12 -11.20
C ILE A 216 15.61 5.01 -12.22
N HIS A 217 14.68 4.05 -12.37
CA HIS A 217 14.79 2.95 -13.33
C HIS A 217 14.80 3.42 -14.80
N LEU A 218 14.13 4.53 -15.09
CA LEU A 218 14.12 5.15 -16.42
C LEU A 218 15.31 6.07 -16.68
N GLY A 219 16.26 6.18 -15.74
CA GLY A 219 17.42 7.07 -15.86
C GLY A 219 17.06 8.56 -15.84
N GLN A 220 15.84 8.91 -15.40
CA GLN A 220 15.36 10.29 -15.31
C GLN A 220 15.87 11.01 -14.05
N LEU A 221 16.42 10.25 -13.09
CA LEU A 221 17.13 10.73 -11.90
C LEU A 221 18.46 9.97 -11.76
N SER A 222 19.50 10.60 -11.20
CA SER A 222 20.85 10.00 -11.06
C SER A 222 20.81 8.79 -10.10
N GLY A 223 21.09 7.59 -10.64
CA GLY A 223 21.19 6.36 -9.86
C GLY A 223 22.49 6.22 -9.05
N GLU A 224 23.59 6.83 -9.52
CA GLU A 224 24.93 6.71 -8.92
C GLU A 224 25.00 7.30 -7.51
N GLU A 225 24.32 8.42 -7.25
CA GLU A 225 24.24 9.03 -5.91
C GLU A 225 23.29 8.26 -4.96
N CYS A 226 22.33 7.54 -5.52
CA CYS A 226 21.43 6.66 -4.76
C CYS A 226 22.14 5.37 -4.33
N ALA A 227 23.03 4.83 -5.17
CA ALA A 227 23.82 3.64 -4.86
C ALA A 227 24.81 3.86 -3.69
N ALA A 228 25.22 5.11 -3.45
CA ALA A 228 26.21 5.46 -2.43
C ALA A 228 25.64 5.76 -1.02
N LYS A 229 24.31 5.96 -0.88
CA LYS A 229 23.65 6.27 0.42
C LYS A 229 22.62 5.26 0.88
N LEU A 230 22.12 4.41 0.00
CA LEU A 230 21.51 3.16 0.41
C LEU A 230 22.68 2.29 0.82
N ASP A 231 22.88 2.03 2.12
CA ASP A 231 23.93 1.17 2.65
C ASP A 231 24.07 -0.03 1.71
N THR A 232 25.10 0.05 0.89
CA THR A 232 25.40 -0.85 -0.22
C THR A 232 24.16 -1.38 -0.94
N ARG A 233 23.66 -0.66 -1.96
CA ARG A 233 22.67 -1.25 -2.88
C ARG A 233 23.16 -2.59 -3.45
N GLU A 234 24.46 -2.80 -3.60
CA GLU A 234 25.01 -4.09 -4.02
C GLU A 234 25.06 -5.12 -2.89
N GLU A 235 25.25 -4.80 -1.61
CA GLU A 235 25.19 -5.78 -0.51
C GLU A 235 23.75 -5.99 -0.01
N ALA A 236 22.83 -5.04 -0.22
CA ALA A 236 21.39 -5.16 0.01
C ALA A 236 20.68 -5.85 -1.16
N VAL A 237 21.05 -5.55 -2.42
CA VAL A 237 20.62 -6.33 -3.61
C VAL A 237 21.30 -7.68 -3.59
N THR A 238 22.56 -7.81 -3.18
CA THR A 238 23.21 -9.13 -3.06
C THR A 238 22.79 -9.85 -1.78
N GLN A 239 22.31 -9.23 -0.69
CA GLN A 239 21.62 -9.91 0.42
C GLN A 239 20.12 -10.13 0.14
N LEU A 240 19.51 -9.42 -0.81
CA LEU A 240 18.18 -9.72 -1.36
C LEU A 240 18.25 -10.82 -2.43
N TYR A 241 19.34 -10.90 -3.19
CA TYR A 241 19.70 -11.98 -4.11
C TYR A 241 20.40 -13.16 -3.41
N GLN A 242 20.97 -12.96 -2.21
CA GLN A 242 21.51 -14.00 -1.32
C GLN A 242 20.59 -14.30 -0.13
N ASN A 243 19.46 -13.61 -0.01
CA ASN A 243 18.25 -14.36 0.28
C ASN A 243 18.09 -15.23 -0.96
N ASP A 244 18.73 -16.39 -0.90
CA ASP A 244 18.46 -17.49 -1.80
C ASP A 244 16.95 -17.47 -1.99
N LEU A 245 16.46 -17.37 -3.22
CA LEU A 245 15.03 -17.46 -3.49
C LEU A 245 14.47 -18.79 -2.95
N ALA A 246 15.33 -19.74 -2.56
CA ALA A 246 15.01 -20.88 -1.70
C ALA A 246 14.69 -20.50 -0.23
N ASN A 247 15.37 -19.54 0.40
CA ASN A 247 15.26 -19.29 1.84
C ASN A 247 14.06 -18.42 2.26
N ALA A 248 13.74 -17.30 1.59
CA ALA A 248 12.49 -16.58 1.89
C ALA A 248 11.23 -17.40 1.48
N ALA A 249 11.42 -18.37 0.58
CA ALA A 249 10.43 -19.36 0.15
C ALA A 249 10.37 -20.63 1.04
N GLU A 250 11.18 -20.71 2.11
CA GLU A 250 11.20 -21.79 3.09
C GLU A 250 10.93 -21.34 4.54
N TRP A 251 10.74 -20.04 4.80
CA TRP A 251 10.54 -19.52 6.16
C TRP A 251 9.24 -20.02 6.81
N PRO A 252 9.31 -20.81 7.90
CA PRO A 252 8.13 -21.19 8.66
C PRO A 252 7.46 -19.95 9.26
N LEU A 253 6.13 -19.88 9.23
CA LEU A 253 5.35 -18.84 9.91
C LEU A 253 5.75 -18.64 11.40
N ALA A 254 6.27 -19.69 12.05
CA ALA A 254 6.75 -19.66 13.43
C ALA A 254 8.00 -18.78 13.62
N ASP A 255 8.91 -18.74 12.65
CA ASP A 255 10.18 -17.98 12.75
C ASP A 255 9.97 -16.46 12.60
N MET A 256 8.77 -16.04 12.18
CA MET A 256 8.37 -14.63 12.10
C MET A 256 7.91 -14.07 13.45
N ALA A 257 7.35 -14.91 14.34
CA ALA A 257 6.97 -14.49 15.69
C ALA A 257 8.22 -14.14 16.54
N ASP A 258 9.34 -14.84 16.32
CA ASP A 258 10.62 -14.60 16.99
C ASP A 258 11.37 -13.36 16.47
N ARG A 259 10.93 -12.77 15.35
CA ARG A 259 11.59 -11.61 14.70
C ARG A 259 10.85 -10.28 14.89
N CYS A 260 9.72 -10.27 15.59
CA CYS A 260 9.08 -9.06 16.08
C CYS A 260 8.92 -9.06 17.62
N PRO A 261 9.97 -9.39 18.41
CA PRO A 261 9.86 -9.42 19.87
C PRO A 261 9.69 -8.00 20.42
N GLU A 262 8.58 -7.73 21.08
CA GLU A 262 8.20 -6.43 21.69
C GLU A 262 9.37 -5.75 22.44
N ALA A 263 10.22 -6.54 23.10
CA ALA A 263 11.39 -6.10 23.85
C ALA A 263 12.53 -5.49 23.01
N GLU A 264 12.60 -5.75 21.69
CA GLU A 264 13.59 -5.13 20.80
C GLU A 264 13.15 -3.76 20.26
N TRP A 265 11.88 -3.38 20.47
CA TRP A 265 11.28 -2.16 19.90
C TRP A 265 10.80 -1.14 20.95
N GLU A 266 10.75 -1.52 22.24
CA GLU A 266 10.39 -0.64 23.34
C GLU A 266 11.36 0.57 23.41
N GLY A 267 10.86 1.77 23.07
CA GLY A 267 11.61 3.03 23.16
C GLY A 267 12.26 3.56 21.88
N GLN A 268 12.03 2.97 20.70
CA GLN A 268 12.53 3.50 19.41
C GLN A 268 11.42 4.22 18.60
N GLU A 269 11.37 5.54 18.72
CA GLU A 269 10.42 6.42 18.00
C GLU A 269 11.14 7.33 16.97
N PRO A 270 10.75 7.33 15.68
CA PRO A 270 9.90 6.38 14.96
C PRO A 270 10.72 5.24 14.32
N TYR A 271 10.16 4.03 14.39
CA TYR A 271 10.67 2.79 13.82
C TYR A 271 10.73 2.83 12.28
N VAL A 272 11.88 2.46 11.72
CA VAL A 272 12.04 2.09 10.31
C VAL A 272 12.61 0.66 10.35
N PRO A 273 11.89 -0.37 9.85
CA PRO A 273 12.50 -1.69 9.72
C PRO A 273 13.80 -1.53 8.94
N LYS A 274 14.78 -2.43 9.15
CA LYS A 274 15.86 -2.64 8.16
C LYS A 274 15.20 -3.17 6.89
N ALA A 275 14.60 -2.26 6.14
CA ALA A 275 13.63 -2.48 5.09
C ALA A 275 14.37 -2.79 3.80
N THR A 276 14.88 -4.02 3.74
CA THR A 276 15.36 -4.65 2.52
C THR A 276 14.32 -5.58 1.91
N MET A 277 13.10 -5.73 2.42
CA MET A 277 12.19 -6.80 1.93
C MET A 277 11.09 -6.38 0.96
N PHE A 278 10.98 -5.10 0.59
CA PHE A 278 9.90 -4.65 -0.29
C PHE A 278 10.40 -3.58 -1.27
N GLU A 279 10.82 -4.02 -2.46
CA GLU A 279 10.93 -3.14 -3.63
C GLU A 279 9.88 -3.57 -4.66
N ALA A 280 8.90 -2.69 -4.80
CA ALA A 280 7.84 -2.73 -5.76
C ALA A 280 8.40 -2.65 -7.22
N PHE A 281 8.62 -3.80 -7.88
CA PHE A 281 9.05 -3.85 -9.28
C PHE A 281 7.85 -3.92 -10.23
N TYR A 282 7.73 -2.98 -11.17
CA TYR A 282 6.65 -2.99 -12.17
C TYR A 282 7.16 -2.89 -13.61
N PRO A 283 6.67 -3.76 -14.52
CA PRO A 283 6.97 -3.66 -15.95
C PRO A 283 6.24 -2.49 -16.63
N VAL A 284 5.23 -1.90 -15.98
CA VAL A 284 4.43 -0.79 -16.52
C VAL A 284 4.81 0.51 -15.82
N VAL A 285 5.23 1.49 -16.64
CA VAL A 285 5.54 2.85 -16.20
C VAL A 285 4.24 3.58 -15.84
N PRO A 286 4.13 4.20 -14.65
CA PRO A 286 2.96 4.99 -14.29
C PRO A 286 2.82 6.24 -15.17
N ASP A 287 1.60 6.75 -15.31
CA ASP A 287 1.32 7.95 -16.10
C ASP A 287 1.73 9.23 -15.37
N ILE A 288 1.54 9.27 -14.04
CA ILE A 288 1.86 10.39 -13.16
C ILE A 288 2.72 9.87 -12.01
N TYR A 289 3.95 10.38 -11.89
CA TYR A 289 4.89 10.03 -10.82
C TYR A 289 5.93 11.14 -10.61
N PRO A 290 6.51 11.26 -9.39
CA PRO A 290 7.47 12.30 -9.07
C PRO A 290 8.77 12.15 -9.87
N GLY A 291 9.26 13.26 -10.40
CA GLY A 291 10.48 13.31 -11.21
C GLY A 291 10.27 13.15 -12.72
N LYS A 292 9.05 12.83 -13.18
CA LYS A 292 8.75 12.72 -14.62
C LYS A 292 8.81 14.06 -15.35
N TYR A 293 8.25 15.11 -14.74
CA TYR A 293 8.01 16.40 -15.38
C TYR A 293 8.93 17.53 -14.91
N GLY A 294 9.93 17.20 -14.10
CA GLY A 294 10.86 18.16 -13.53
C GLY A 294 11.56 17.61 -12.29
N PRO A 295 12.48 18.39 -11.70
CA PRO A 295 13.14 18.00 -10.46
C PRO A 295 12.14 17.93 -9.30
N LEU A 296 12.49 17.15 -8.28
CA LEU A 296 11.78 17.11 -7.00
C LEU A 296 11.80 18.50 -6.31
N PRO A 297 10.87 18.78 -5.39
CA PRO A 297 10.82 20.08 -4.75
C PRO A 297 12.03 20.29 -3.84
N LYS A 298 12.24 21.53 -3.39
CA LYS A 298 13.22 21.83 -2.35
C LYS A 298 12.53 21.85 -0.99
N LEU A 299 13.14 21.27 0.03
CA LEU A 299 12.70 21.38 1.42
C LEU A 299 13.58 22.44 2.11
N ASN A 300 13.00 23.58 2.48
CA ASN A 300 13.74 24.70 3.11
C ASN A 300 14.99 25.15 2.32
N GLY A 301 14.89 25.15 0.98
CA GLY A 301 16.00 25.52 0.08
C GLY A 301 17.00 24.39 -0.19
N THR A 302 16.92 23.27 0.54
CA THR A 302 17.71 22.06 0.29
C THR A 302 17.07 21.21 -0.79
N GLU A 303 17.87 20.73 -1.73
CA GLU A 303 17.41 19.82 -2.78
C GLU A 303 17.04 18.46 -2.19
N ILE A 304 15.83 17.99 -2.50
CA ILE A 304 15.40 16.62 -2.18
C ILE A 304 15.88 15.72 -3.31
N ARG A 305 16.69 14.72 -2.99
CA ARG A 305 17.13 13.73 -3.97
C ARG A 305 16.11 12.61 -4.09
N ALA A 306 16.19 11.84 -5.17
CA ALA A 306 15.29 10.71 -5.42
C ALA A 306 15.28 9.69 -4.26
N CYS A 307 16.44 9.43 -3.67
CA CYS A 307 16.60 8.55 -2.52
C CYS A 307 16.06 9.16 -1.21
N ASP A 308 16.16 10.47 -1.04
CA ASP A 308 15.56 11.15 0.13
C ASP A 308 14.04 10.97 0.06
N TRP A 309 13.45 11.25 -1.10
CA TRP A 309 12.02 11.03 -1.36
C TRP A 309 11.60 9.57 -1.18
N ALA A 310 12.37 8.61 -1.71
CA ALA A 310 12.09 7.19 -1.49
C ALA A 310 12.20 6.80 -0.01
N GLY A 311 13.09 7.43 0.76
CA GLY A 311 13.16 7.26 2.21
C GLY A 311 11.90 7.76 2.93
N TRP A 312 11.27 8.81 2.40
CA TRP A 312 10.07 9.43 2.98
C TRP A 312 8.83 8.53 2.95
N THR A 313 8.81 7.45 2.16
CA THR A 313 7.76 6.41 2.25
C THR A 313 7.68 5.77 3.63
N ARG A 314 8.81 5.73 4.36
CA ARG A 314 8.94 5.07 5.68
C ARG A 314 9.02 6.06 6.82
N ALA A 315 9.75 7.17 6.61
CA ALA A 315 9.92 8.19 7.63
C ALA A 315 10.09 9.57 6.98
N LEU A 316 9.20 10.49 7.32
CA LEU A 316 9.38 11.90 6.97
C LEU A 316 10.56 12.49 7.76
N PRO A 317 11.21 13.55 7.25
CA PRO A 317 12.30 14.22 7.97
C PRO A 317 11.83 14.73 9.34
N LYS A 318 12.54 14.30 10.39
CA LYS A 318 12.21 14.63 11.77
C LYS A 318 12.19 16.15 12.00
N GLY A 319 11.10 16.65 12.59
CA GLY A 319 10.89 18.07 12.87
C GLY A 319 10.54 18.93 11.65
N LEU A 320 10.37 18.31 10.48
CA LEU A 320 9.93 18.95 9.24
C LEU A 320 8.77 18.18 8.58
N GLU A 321 8.02 17.40 9.37
CA GLU A 321 7.00 16.48 8.86
C GLU A 321 5.90 17.24 8.11
N LEU A 322 5.48 18.40 8.62
CA LEU A 322 4.46 19.22 7.98
C LEU A 322 4.97 19.88 6.69
N GLU A 323 6.20 20.39 6.69
CA GLU A 323 6.86 20.97 5.53
C GLU A 323 7.06 19.91 4.45
N ALA A 324 7.48 18.70 4.83
CA ALA A 324 7.61 17.56 3.95
C ALA A 324 6.25 17.18 3.35
N ALA A 325 5.19 17.04 4.17
CA ALA A 325 3.84 16.75 3.69
C ALA A 325 3.33 17.80 2.67
N LYS A 326 3.59 19.09 2.92
CA LYS A 326 3.27 20.18 1.97
C LYS A 326 4.08 20.07 0.67
N ALA A 327 5.37 19.75 0.75
CA ALA A 327 6.21 19.56 -0.41
C ALA A 327 5.75 18.35 -1.25
N ILE A 328 5.38 17.26 -0.59
CA ILE A 328 4.86 16.04 -1.21
C ILE A 328 3.55 16.34 -1.97
N TYR A 329 2.61 17.03 -1.31
CA TYR A 329 1.37 17.48 -1.95
C TYR A 329 1.62 18.38 -3.15
N GLY A 330 2.50 19.38 -2.98
CA GLY A 330 2.84 20.34 -4.04
C GLY A 330 3.43 19.64 -5.28
N GLN A 331 4.27 18.62 -5.08
CA GLN A 331 4.82 17.83 -6.18
C GLN A 331 3.71 17.10 -6.96
N GLY A 332 2.73 16.52 -6.26
CA GLY A 332 1.56 15.90 -6.90
C GLY A 332 0.76 16.87 -7.78
N VAL A 333 0.60 18.13 -7.33
CA VAL A 333 -0.05 19.19 -8.12
C VAL A 333 0.76 19.51 -9.38
N VAL A 334 2.08 19.62 -9.27
CA VAL A 334 2.98 19.92 -10.39
C VAL A 334 2.90 18.81 -11.45
N ASP A 335 3.06 17.55 -11.04
CA ASP A 335 3.11 16.43 -11.98
C ASP A 335 1.77 16.21 -12.68
N ALA A 336 0.65 16.28 -11.96
CA ALA A 336 -0.67 16.14 -12.56
C ALA A 336 -0.99 17.28 -13.54
N THR A 337 -0.54 18.51 -13.23
CA THR A 337 -0.71 19.66 -14.12
C THR A 337 0.08 19.48 -15.41
N ALA A 338 1.33 19.02 -15.30
CA ALA A 338 2.18 18.76 -16.45
C ALA A 338 1.64 17.60 -17.31
N TRP A 339 1.14 16.53 -16.69
CA TRP A 339 0.49 15.43 -17.37
C TRP A 339 -0.75 15.87 -18.18
N LEU A 340 -1.62 16.72 -17.60
CA LEU A 340 -2.76 17.28 -18.33
C LEU A 340 -2.31 18.11 -19.53
N ALA A 341 -1.26 18.91 -19.38
CA ALA A 341 -0.70 19.72 -20.47
C ALA A 341 -0.11 18.84 -21.59
N GLU A 342 0.55 17.74 -21.24
CA GLU A 342 1.04 16.74 -22.21
C GLU A 342 -0.11 16.11 -23.00
N ARG A 343 -1.18 15.66 -22.33
CA ARG A 343 -2.36 15.07 -23.00
C ARG A 343 -3.06 16.05 -23.92
N ALA A 344 -3.20 17.30 -23.50
CA ALA A 344 -3.80 18.35 -24.33
C ALA A 344 -3.00 18.56 -25.63
N LYS A 345 -1.66 18.53 -25.57
CA LYS A 345 -0.79 18.63 -26.76
C LYS A 345 -0.92 17.42 -27.69
N ALA A 346 -1.14 16.24 -27.14
CA ALA A 346 -1.35 15.01 -27.92
C ALA A 346 -2.73 14.95 -28.61
N GLY A 347 -3.61 15.96 -28.40
CA GLY A 347 -4.98 15.94 -28.91
C GLY A 347 -5.90 14.96 -28.18
N ASN A 348 -5.42 14.36 -27.09
CA ASN A 348 -6.19 13.44 -26.27
C ASN A 348 -7.07 14.27 -25.34
N LYS A 349 -8.39 14.07 -25.41
CA LYS A 349 -9.28 14.56 -24.35
C LYS A 349 -8.90 13.85 -23.04
N ALA A 350 -8.89 14.63 -21.96
CA ALA A 350 -8.61 14.15 -20.62
C ALA A 350 -9.69 13.17 -20.16
#